data_AF-A0A355C620-F1
#
_entry.id   AF-A0A355C620-F1
#
_cell.length_a   1.000
_cell.length_b   1.000
_cell.length_c   1.000
_cell.angle_alpha   90.00
_cell.angle_beta   90.00
_cell.angle_gamma   90.00
#
_symmetry.space_group_name_H-M   'P 1'
#
loop_
_entity.id
_entity.type
_entity.pdbx_description
1 polymer ?
#
loop_
_entity_poly.entity_id
_entity_poly.type
_entity_poly.pdbx_seq_one_letter_code
_entity_poly.pdbx_strand_id
1 'polypeptide(L)'
;MNVTLSPRQDNRLLSLDILRGITIAGMIMVNNPGSWTYAYAPLKHAHWHGLTPTDLVFPFFMFIMGVSTFMSLRKFNFEPSKTAVWKIVRRTFLIFVIGLALGWFGQLTRGLASGEPFGVAASHFDTLRILGVLQ
;
A
#
# COMPACT_ATOMS: atom_id res chain seq x y z
N MET A 1 3.06 -41.99 26.64
CA MET A 1 3.45 -40.58 26.85
C MET A 1 2.88 -39.76 25.72
N ASN A 2 1.75 -39.07 25.94
CA ASN A 2 1.13 -38.23 24.92
C ASN A 2 1.90 -36.92 24.81
N VAL A 3 2.67 -36.78 23.74
CA VAL A 3 3.30 -35.52 23.36
C VAL A 3 2.19 -34.56 22.95
N THR A 4 1.85 -33.61 23.82
CA THR A 4 0.98 -32.48 23.49
C THR A 4 1.72 -31.60 22.49
N LEU A 5 1.45 -31.80 21.20
CA LEU A 5 1.83 -30.84 20.16
C LEU A 5 1.04 -29.56 20.39
N SER A 6 1.59 -28.64 21.20
CA SER A 6 1.10 -27.27 21.27
C SER A 6 1.14 -26.72 19.83
N PRO A 7 0.00 -26.32 19.24
CA PRO A 7 0.02 -25.71 17.92
C PRO A 7 0.93 -24.49 18.05
N ARG A 8 1.99 -24.47 17.24
CA ARG A 8 2.90 -23.33 17.14
C ARG A 8 2.03 -22.16 16.68
N GLN A 9 1.56 -21.37 17.64
CA GLN A 9 0.72 -20.22 17.39
C GLN A 9 1.62 -19.23 16.63
N ASP A 10 1.63 -19.33 15.30
CA ASP A 10 2.08 -18.25 14.43
C ASP A 10 1.13 -17.10 14.70
N ASN A 11 1.39 -16.36 15.79
CA ASN A 11 0.48 -15.42 16.40
C ASN A 11 0.47 -14.15 15.56
N ARG A 12 -0.06 -14.28 14.34
CA ARG A 12 -0.48 -13.16 13.50
C ARG A 12 -1.53 -12.43 14.30
N LEU A 13 -1.22 -11.19 14.67
CA LEU A 13 -2.20 -10.36 15.34
C LEU A 13 -3.27 -9.95 14.33
N LEU A 14 -4.40 -10.65 14.39
CA LEU A 14 -5.56 -10.40 13.52
C LEU A 14 -6.00 -8.93 13.60
N SER A 15 -6.00 -8.34 14.80
CA SER A 15 -6.34 -6.93 15.02
C SER A 15 -5.45 -5.97 14.23
N LEU A 16 -4.15 -6.29 14.08
CA LEU A 16 -3.21 -5.46 13.34
C LEU A 16 -3.42 -5.59 11.82
N ASP A 17 -3.71 -6.80 11.35
CA ASP A 17 -4.03 -7.03 9.93
C ASP A 17 -5.35 -6.33 9.54
N ILE A 18 -6.39 -6.37 10.40
CA ILE A 18 -7.67 -5.65 10.20
C ILE A 18 -7.43 -4.13 10.18
N LEU A 19 -6.70 -3.61 11.16
CA LEU A 19 -6.45 -2.18 11.29
C LEU A 19 -5.66 -1.63 10.09
N ARG A 20 -4.66 -2.36 9.60
CA ARG A 20 -3.95 -2.03 8.35
C ARG A 20 -4.90 -1.98 7.14
N GLY A 21 -5.80 -2.95 7.03
CA GLY A 21 -6.79 -3.01 5.96
C GLY A 21 -7.75 -1.81 5.96
N ILE A 22 -8.27 -1.44 7.13
CA ILE A 22 -9.14 -0.27 7.31
C ILE A 22 -8.41 1.01 6.88
N THR A 23 -7.15 1.18 7.25
CA THR A 23 -6.38 2.36 6.86
C THR A 23 -6.12 2.45 5.36
N ILE A 24 -5.81 1.33 4.70
CA ILE A 24 -5.66 1.31 3.23
C ILE A 24 -6.99 1.63 2.55
N ALA A 25 -8.10 1.05 3.02
CA ALA A 25 -9.43 1.37 2.52
C ALA A 25 -9.78 2.86 2.71
N GLY A 26 -9.43 3.43 3.86
CA GLY A 26 -9.53 4.86 4.15
C GLY A 26 -8.70 5.71 3.18
N MET A 27 -7.43 5.35 2.94
CA MET A 27 -6.57 6.06 1.99
C MET A 27 -7.16 6.09 0.58
N ILE A 28 -7.68 4.95 0.08
CA ILE A 28 -8.31 4.86 -1.24
C ILE A 28 -9.58 5.72 -1.28
N MET A 29 -10.41 5.66 -0.24
CA MET A 29 -11.65 6.43 -0.15
C MET A 29 -11.39 7.95 -0.15
N VAL A 30 -10.34 8.41 0.53
CA VAL A 30 -9.96 9.84 0.54
C VAL A 30 -9.31 10.29 -0.77
N ASN A 31 -8.48 9.44 -1.39
CA ASN A 31 -7.81 9.81 -2.65
C ASN A 31 -8.74 9.82 -3.86
N ASN A 32 -9.82 9.04 -3.84
CA ASN A 32 -10.74 8.93 -4.96
C ASN A 32 -12.21 9.13 -4.52
N PRO A 33 -12.62 10.35 -4.13
CA PRO A 33 -13.99 10.62 -3.65
C PRO A 33 -15.06 10.56 -4.78
N GLY A 34 -14.69 10.13 -5.99
CA GLY A 34 -15.59 9.97 -7.15
C GLY A 34 -15.92 11.29 -7.84
N SER A 35 -16.49 12.26 -7.13
CA SER A 35 -16.71 13.61 -7.66
C SER A 35 -16.43 14.69 -6.61
N TRP A 36 -15.64 15.69 -6.97
CA TRP A 36 -15.33 16.82 -6.10
C TRP A 36 -16.58 17.66 -5.74
N THR A 37 -17.62 17.59 -6.59
CA THR A 37 -18.91 18.30 -6.45
C THR A 37 -19.89 17.59 -5.52
N TYR A 38 -19.95 16.25 -5.51
CA TYR A 38 -20.81 15.45 -4.62
C TYR A 38 -20.06 14.74 -3.49
N ALA A 39 -18.78 15.09 -3.25
CA ALA A 39 -18.01 14.55 -2.14
C ALA A 39 -18.73 14.86 -0.81
N TYR A 40 -19.12 13.80 -0.10
CA TYR A 40 -19.76 13.86 1.22
C TYR A 40 -18.95 14.79 2.14
N ALA A 41 -19.62 15.66 2.90
CA ALA A 41 -18.99 16.63 3.80
C ALA A 41 -17.87 16.06 4.71
N PRO A 42 -17.96 14.83 5.26
CA PRO A 42 -16.86 14.21 6.03
C PRO A 42 -15.65 13.77 5.18
N LEU A 43 -15.72 13.76 3.85
CA LEU A 43 -14.64 13.40 2.92
C LEU A 43 -13.84 14.60 2.37
N LYS A 44 -14.22 15.82 2.73
CA LYS A 44 -13.48 17.05 2.36
C LYS A 44 -12.60 17.45 3.54
N HIS A 45 -11.33 17.79 3.29
CA HIS A 45 -10.45 18.33 4.32
C HIS A 45 -11.06 19.60 4.93
N ALA A 46 -10.95 19.75 6.25
CA ALA A 46 -11.40 20.96 6.92
C ALA A 46 -10.56 22.15 6.47
N HIS A 47 -11.21 23.28 6.18
CA HIS A 47 -10.54 24.45 5.58
C HIS A 47 -9.65 25.22 6.59
N TRP A 48 -9.90 25.10 7.90
CA TRP A 48 -9.12 25.80 8.94
C TRP A 48 -9.31 25.24 10.37
N HIS A 49 -10.55 25.09 10.84
CA HIS A 49 -10.87 24.51 12.16
C HIS A 49 -11.92 23.41 11.99
N GLY A 50 -11.48 22.16 12.06
CA GLY A 50 -12.32 20.97 12.01
C GLY A 50 -11.47 19.71 11.99
N LEU A 51 -12.00 18.62 12.56
CA LEU A 51 -11.39 17.29 12.47
C LEU A 51 -12.27 16.48 11.52
N THR A 52 -11.83 16.28 10.28
CA THR A 52 -12.56 15.39 9.37
C THR A 52 -11.94 13.99 9.46
N PRO A 53 -12.75 12.93 9.28
CA PRO A 53 -12.20 11.58 9.29
C PRO A 53 -11.14 11.37 8.20
N THR A 54 -11.08 12.21 7.17
CA THR A 54 -10.01 12.18 6.15
C THR A 54 -8.65 12.62 6.67
N ASP A 55 -8.61 13.60 7.58
CA ASP A 55 -7.37 14.12 8.16
C ASP A 55 -6.73 13.10 9.13
N LEU A 56 -7.55 12.19 9.67
CA LEU A 56 -7.12 11.14 10.60
C LEU A 56 -6.52 9.91 9.92
N VAL A 57 -6.77 9.70 8.62
CA VAL A 57 -6.25 8.53 7.89
C VAL A 57 -4.73 8.49 7.92
N PHE A 58 -4.08 9.64 7.71
CA PHE A 58 -2.62 9.74 7.71
C PHE A 58 -1.99 9.48 9.09
N PRO A 59 -2.44 10.13 10.19
CA PRO A 59 -1.99 9.79 11.55
C PRO A 59 -2.17 8.32 11.92
N PHE A 60 -3.33 7.73 11.61
CA PHE A 60 -3.56 6.30 11.88
C PHE A 60 -2.61 5.41 11.08
N PHE A 61 -2.34 5.75 9.81
CA PHE A 61 -1.36 5.04 9.00
C PHE A 61 0.03 5.05 9.62
N MET A 62 0.55 6.23 10.01
CA MET A 62 1.87 6.35 10.63
C MET A 62 1.95 5.55 11.94
N PHE A 63 0.90 5.58 12.75
CA PHE A 63 0.82 4.78 13.98
C PHE A 63 0.91 3.27 13.70
N ILE A 64 0.10 2.77 12.78
CA ILE A 64 0.06 1.33 12.43
C ILE A 64 1.38 0.88 11.81
N MET A 65 1.98 1.70 10.94
CA MET A 65 3.28 1.42 10.34
C MET A 65 4.38 1.33 11.41
N GLY A 66 4.36 2.20 12.42
CA GLY A 66 5.26 2.14 13.56
C GLY A 66 5.12 0.85 14.37
N VAL A 67 3.89 0.54 14.82
CA VAL A 67 3.59 -0.67 15.60
C VAL A 67 3.94 -1.94 14.82
N SER A 68 3.62 -1.99 13.53
CA SER A 68 3.93 -3.12 12.64
C SER A 68 5.44 -3.32 12.48
N THR A 69 6.22 -2.24 12.36
CA THR A 69 7.67 -2.30 12.22
C THR A 69 8.32 -2.79 13.52
N PHE A 70 7.92 -2.24 14.67
CA PHE A 70 8.40 -2.68 15.98
C PHE A 70 8.14 -4.17 16.21
N MET A 71 6.93 -4.64 15.91
CA MET A 71 6.57 -6.05 16.02
C MET A 71 7.36 -6.95 15.06
N SER A 72 7.64 -6.46 13.85
CA SER A 72 8.46 -7.18 12.87
C SER A 72 9.90 -7.35 13.38
N LEU A 73 10.50 -6.29 13.90
CA LEU A 73 11.86 -6.29 14.46
C LEU A 73 11.98 -7.16 15.73
N ARG A 74 10.96 -7.12 16.60
CA ARG A 74 10.89 -7.97 17.80
C ARG A 74 10.93 -9.45 17.46
N LYS A 75 10.37 -9.88 16.32
CA LYS A 75 10.42 -11.28 15.86
C LYS A 75 11.83 -11.74 15.48
N PHE A 76 12.75 -10.82 15.21
CA PHE A 76 14.14 -11.10 14.82
C PHE A 76 15.16 -10.76 15.93
N ASN A 77 14.72 -10.59 17.18
CA ASN A 77 15.58 -10.22 18.32
C ASN A 77 16.45 -8.97 18.07
N PHE A 78 16.00 -8.03 17.23
CA PHE A 78 16.79 -6.86 16.79
C PHE A 78 18.12 -7.21 16.11
N GLU A 79 18.35 -8.47 15.74
CA GLU A 79 19.53 -8.87 14.99
C GLU A 79 19.22 -8.88 13.49
N PRO A 80 20.05 -8.23 12.65
CA PRO A 80 19.89 -8.25 11.20
C PRO A 80 20.26 -9.64 10.65
N SER A 81 19.30 -10.57 10.69
CA SER A 81 19.47 -11.88 10.04
C SER A 81 19.46 -11.74 8.52
N LYS A 82 20.40 -12.40 7.82
CA LYS A 82 20.45 -12.43 6.34
C LYS A 82 19.11 -12.81 5.71
N THR A 83 18.36 -13.71 6.36
CA THR A 83 17.04 -14.16 5.92
C THR A 83 15.99 -13.03 5.99
N ALA A 84 16.09 -12.14 6.99
CA ALA A 84 15.20 -10.99 7.12
C ALA A 84 15.49 -9.94 6.03
N VAL A 85 16.76 -9.62 5.80
CA VAL A 85 17.19 -8.69 4.74
C VAL A 85 16.75 -9.18 3.36
N TRP A 86 17.00 -10.46 3.05
CA TRP A 86 16.56 -11.04 1.78
C TRP A 86 15.05 -10.96 1.59
N LYS A 87 14.28 -11.19 2.65
CA LYS A 87 12.82 -11.08 2.63
C LYS A 87 12.34 -9.65 2.36
N ILE A 88 13.01 -8.65 2.93
CA ILE A 88 12.73 -7.23 2.71
C ILE A 88 13.05 -6.88 1.26
N VAL A 89 14.27 -7.17 0.79
CA VAL A 89 14.70 -6.89 -0.59
C VAL A 89 13.76 -7.52 -1.62
N ARG A 90 13.40 -8.79 -1.44
CA ARG A 90 12.46 -9.48 -2.35
C ARG A 90 11.10 -8.80 -2.37
N ARG A 91 10.58 -8.35 -1.22
CA ARG A 91 9.31 -7.63 -1.14
C ARG A 91 9.38 -6.27 -1.81
N THR A 92 10.43 -5.49 -1.54
CA THR A 92 10.66 -4.19 -2.17
C THR A 92 10.74 -4.34 -3.69
N PHE A 93 11.52 -5.30 -4.18
CA PHE A 93 11.64 -5.58 -5.60
C PHE A 93 10.30 -5.99 -6.24
N LEU A 94 9.54 -6.88 -5.59
CA LEU A 94 8.23 -7.29 -6.10
C LEU A 94 7.24 -6.12 -6.17
N ILE A 95 7.16 -5.28 -5.12
CA ILE A 95 6.28 -4.10 -5.10
C ILE A 95 6.69 -3.12 -6.20
N PHE A 96 7.99 -2.91 -6.38
CA PHE A 96 8.53 -2.05 -7.43
C PHE A 96 8.16 -2.55 -8.84
N VAL A 97 8.37 -3.84 -9.11
CA VAL A 97 8.00 -4.45 -10.40
C VAL A 97 6.50 -4.40 -10.64
N ILE A 98 5.68 -4.66 -9.63
CA ILE A 98 4.22 -4.55 -9.73
C ILE A 98 3.82 -3.10 -10.01
N GLY A 99 4.43 -2.11 -9.35
CA GLY A 99 4.17 -0.69 -9.60
C GLY A 99 4.52 -0.29 -11.04
N LEU A 100 5.67 -0.73 -11.56
CA LEU A 100 6.04 -0.52 -12.96
C LEU A 100 5.06 -1.20 -13.93
N ALA A 101 4.66 -2.44 -13.64
CA ALA A 101 3.71 -3.18 -14.47
C ALA A 101 2.34 -2.50 -14.50
N LEU A 102 1.84 -2.01 -13.37
CA LEU A 102 0.58 -1.26 -13.28
C LEU A 102 0.67 0.09 -14.01
N GLY A 103 1.80 0.79 -13.88
CA GLY A 103 2.05 2.04 -14.62
C GLY A 103 2.07 1.83 -16.13
N TRP A 104 2.80 0.80 -16.58
CA TRP A 104 2.84 0.39 -17.99
C TRP A 104 1.45 -0.03 -18.49
N PHE A 105 0.73 -0.85 -17.71
CA PHE A 105 -0.62 -1.29 -18.04
C PHE A 105 -1.61 -0.12 -18.14
N GLY A 106 -1.48 0.88 -17.27
CA GLY A 106 -2.27 2.12 -17.33
C GLY A 106 -2.02 2.92 -18.61
N GLN A 107 -0.78 2.94 -19.12
CA GLN A 107 -0.45 3.60 -20.39
C GLN A 107 -0.92 2.79 -21.59
N LEU A 108 -0.73 1.48 -21.57
CA LEU A 108 -1.23 0.56 -22.60
C LEU A 108 -2.75 0.67 -22.77
N THR A 109 -3.49 0.65 -21.65
CA THR A 109 -4.96 0.79 -21.68
C THR A 109 -5.41 2.15 -22.18
N ARG A 110 -4.69 3.23 -21.84
CA ARG A 110 -4.97 4.58 -22.39
C ARG A 110 -4.67 4.68 -23.89
N GLY A 111 -3.54 4.16 -24.35
CA GLY A 111 -3.15 4.16 -25.76
C GLY A 111 -4.10 3.31 -26.63
N LEU A 112 -4.56 2.17 -26.10
CA LEU A 112 -5.56 1.35 -26.76
C LEU A 112 -6.95 2.02 -26.77
N ALA A 113 -7.31 2.71 -25.69
CA ALA A 113 -8.56 3.48 -25.62
C ALA A 113 -8.55 4.71 -26.55
N SER A 114 -7.39 5.28 -26.87
CA SER A 114 -7.24 6.33 -27.89
C SER A 114 -7.19 5.82 -29.33
N GLY A 115 -7.29 4.50 -29.54
CA GLY A 115 -7.33 3.89 -30.87
C GLY A 115 -5.97 3.66 -31.53
N GLU A 116 -4.87 3.72 -30.78
CA GLU A 116 -3.54 3.44 -31.33
C GLU A 116 -3.27 1.94 -31.53
N PRO A 117 -2.47 1.56 -32.54
CA PRO A 117 -2.02 0.18 -32.70
C PRO A 117 -1.27 -0.31 -31.47
N PHE A 118 -1.44 -1.59 -31.11
CA PHE A 118 -0.82 -2.22 -29.94
C PHE A 118 0.70 -2.00 -29.86
N GLY A 119 1.39 -1.93 -31.01
CA GLY A 119 2.83 -1.67 -31.09
C GLY A 119 3.24 -0.28 -30.59
N VAL A 120 2.44 0.75 -30.82
CA VAL A 120 2.72 2.14 -30.41
C VAL A 120 2.21 2.41 -28.98
N ALA A 121 1.06 1.81 -28.62
CA ALA A 121 0.53 1.85 -27.26
C ALA A 121 1.44 1.12 -26.26
N ALA A 122 2.10 0.04 -26.67
CA ALA A 122 3.05 -0.69 -25.82
C ALA A 122 4.42 0.00 -25.71
N SER A 123 4.79 0.84 -26.68
CA SER A 123 6.11 1.48 -26.76
C SER A 123 6.21 2.84 -26.06
N HIS A 124 5.21 3.26 -25.29
CA HIS A 124 5.24 4.50 -24.48
C HIS A 124 6.17 4.40 -23.25
N PHE A 125 7.34 3.79 -23.39
CA PHE A 125 8.33 3.67 -22.32
C PHE A 125 8.93 5.01 -21.90
N ASP A 126 8.88 6.04 -22.76
CA ASP A 126 9.41 7.37 -22.47
C ASP A 126 8.56 8.17 -21.46
N THR A 127 7.27 7.87 -21.36
CA THR A 127 6.37 8.49 -20.37
C THR A 127 6.32 7.71 -19.06
N LEU A 128 7.02 6.57 -18.98
CA LEU A 128 7.03 5.71 -17.82
C LEU A 128 7.80 6.41 -16.69
N ARG A 129 7.05 6.99 -15.76
CA ARG A 129 7.64 7.66 -14.59
C ARG A 129 8.20 6.61 -13.64
N ILE A 130 9.46 6.24 -13.84
CA ILE A 130 10.19 5.30 -12.98
C ILE A 130 10.18 5.79 -11.52
N LEU A 131 10.30 7.11 -11.31
CA LEU A 131 10.20 7.76 -9.99
C LEU A 131 8.75 7.88 -9.48
N GLY A 132 7.73 7.75 -10.33
CA GLY A 132 6.32 7.77 -9.93
C GLY A 132 5.89 6.55 -9.12
N VAL A 133 6.69 5.48 -9.14
CA VAL A 133 6.50 4.30 -8.27
C VAL A 133 7.03 4.57 -6.84
N LEU A 134 7.86 5.61 -6.66
CA LEU A 134 8.46 6.01 -5.38
C LEU A 134 7.82 7.25 -4.76
N GLN A 135 6.82 7.87 -5.43
CA GLN A 135 6.04 9.01 -4.93
C GLN A 135 4.72 8.52 -4.32
#